data_AF-A0A935ZLN4-F1
#
_entry.id   AF-A0A935ZLN4-F1
#
_cell.length_a   1.000
_cell.length_b   1.000
_cell.length_c   1.000
_cell.angle_alpha   90.00
_cell.angle_beta   90.00
_cell.angle_gamma   90.00
#
_symmetry.space_group_name_H-M   'P 1'
#
loop_
_entity.id
_entity.type
_entity.pdbx_description
1 polymer ?
#
loop_
_entity_poly.entity_id
_entity_poly.type
_entity_poly.pdbx_seq_one_letter_code
_entity_poly.pdbx_strand_id
1 'polypeptide(L)'
;MTISRTRTRSLRSPLAALALVAVLGTPALAFAGEVKFGTEALAVDGEGKLTDAGRAAAKDEIPSAPGEELWVAHLWAKLDKPAPGGLNVEFFGELDGKRYLAHRHVEASFDGGKYLSLELELEGSDGFNKNKSYDVEITQEDDKGRHFKLAAGKIKLGWTPAPKEDPKADGDDDDGEEPEADSAAQDALDTISGGGDGGGDGATGAPPPVEPKKKGCSIDGDAGVAPLGLVVLLAFANRRRRR
;
A
#
# COMPACT_ATOMS: atom_id res chain seq x y z
N MET A 1 86.44 2.57 16.73
CA MET A 1 86.35 3.79 17.56
C MET A 1 85.11 4.56 17.17
N THR A 2 84.32 4.90 18.18
CA THR A 2 83.03 5.57 18.22
C THR A 2 82.99 6.89 17.42
N ILE A 3 81.85 7.22 16.79
CA ILE A 3 80.98 8.34 17.16
C ILE A 3 79.79 8.45 16.18
N SER A 4 78.61 8.29 16.76
CA SER A 4 77.28 8.59 16.23
C SER A 4 77.13 10.04 15.78
N ARG A 5 76.39 10.28 14.70
CA ARG A 5 75.53 11.48 14.57
C ARG A 5 74.20 11.12 13.91
N THR A 6 73.21 10.98 14.76
CA THR A 6 71.77 11.05 14.48
C THR A 6 71.44 12.37 13.80
N ARG A 7 70.76 12.32 12.65
CA ARG A 7 70.19 13.52 12.00
C ARG A 7 68.68 13.34 11.88
N THR A 8 67.99 13.95 12.83
CA THR A 8 66.54 14.17 12.87
C THR A 8 66.12 15.00 11.66
N ARG A 9 65.29 14.43 10.79
CA ARG A 9 64.56 15.19 9.77
C ARG A 9 63.15 15.51 10.29
N SER A 10 63.00 16.75 10.73
CA SER A 10 61.72 17.43 10.94
C SER A 10 60.92 17.40 9.62
N LEU A 11 59.81 16.65 9.61
CA LEU A 11 58.77 16.81 8.60
C LEU A 11 57.83 17.92 9.07
N ARG A 12 57.81 18.98 8.27
CA ARG A 12 56.92 20.13 8.39
C ARG A 12 55.52 19.72 7.92
N SER A 13 54.53 19.80 8.81
CA SER A 13 53.12 19.89 8.43
C SER A 13 52.82 21.26 7.81
N PRO A 14 52.03 21.27 6.72
CA PRO A 14 50.94 22.24 6.60
C PRO A 14 49.62 21.47 6.42
N LEU A 15 48.70 21.59 7.38
CA LEU A 15 47.54 22.49 7.29
C LEU A 15 46.53 22.06 6.21
N ALA A 16 45.58 21.25 6.67
CA ALA A 16 44.14 21.31 6.39
C ALA A 16 43.72 21.73 4.96
N ALA A 17 43.53 20.73 4.10
CA ALA A 17 42.65 20.87 2.95
C ALA A 17 41.19 20.75 3.43
N LEU A 18 40.44 21.84 3.31
CA LEU A 18 39.00 21.90 3.53
C LEU A 18 38.28 20.88 2.62
N ALA A 19 37.64 19.89 3.22
CA ALA A 19 36.60 19.11 2.57
C ALA A 19 35.32 19.96 2.50
N LEU A 20 35.12 20.65 1.39
CA LEU A 20 33.84 21.32 1.09
C LEU A 20 32.85 20.23 0.62
N VAL A 21 32.09 19.68 1.57
CA VAL A 21 30.97 18.78 1.26
C VAL A 21 29.88 19.60 0.58
N ALA A 22 29.77 19.45 -0.73
CA ALA A 22 28.65 19.94 -1.51
C ALA A 22 27.41 19.08 -1.19
N VAL A 23 26.67 19.45 -0.14
CA VAL A 23 25.29 18.96 0.08
C VAL A 23 24.40 19.72 -0.90
N LEU A 24 24.44 19.30 -2.17
CA LEU A 24 23.54 19.79 -3.21
C LEU A 24 22.23 18.99 -3.13
N GLY A 25 21.23 19.62 -2.52
CA GLY A 25 19.82 19.52 -2.92
C GLY A 25 19.23 18.13 -3.00
N THR A 26 18.93 17.50 -1.86
CA THR A 26 17.67 16.77 -1.79
C THR A 26 16.56 17.82 -1.89
N PRO A 27 15.57 17.69 -2.80
CA PRO A 27 14.38 18.51 -2.67
C PRO A 27 13.85 18.28 -1.25
N ALA A 28 13.63 19.37 -0.51
CA ALA A 28 12.89 19.32 0.73
C ALA A 28 11.48 18.85 0.35
N LEU A 29 11.31 17.53 0.27
CA LEU A 29 10.01 16.89 0.34
C LEU A 29 9.43 17.48 1.62
N ALA A 30 8.40 18.33 1.48
CA ALA A 30 7.56 18.67 2.59
C ALA A 30 7.19 17.32 3.21
N PHE A 31 7.75 17.04 4.39
CA PHE A 31 7.59 15.74 5.03
C PHE A 31 6.13 15.68 5.43
N ALA A 32 5.29 15.13 4.54
CA ALA A 32 4.05 14.52 4.94
C ALA A 32 4.40 13.62 6.14
N GLY A 33 3.51 13.62 7.11
CA GLY A 33 3.59 12.76 8.28
C GLY A 33 3.91 11.29 7.95
N GLU A 34 4.20 10.52 8.98
CA GLU A 34 4.64 9.12 8.84
C GLU A 34 3.50 8.17 9.16
N VAL A 35 3.41 7.06 8.42
CA VAL A 35 2.52 5.93 8.72
C VAL A 35 3.35 4.66 8.97
N LYS A 36 2.98 3.90 10.01
CA LYS A 36 3.56 2.60 10.38
C LYS A 36 2.44 1.60 10.65
N PHE A 37 2.75 0.33 10.47
CA PHE A 37 1.81 -0.77 10.68
C PHE A 37 2.37 -1.78 11.67
N GLY A 38 1.49 -2.43 12.41
CA GLY A 38 1.80 -3.59 13.24
C GLY A 38 0.78 -4.71 13.01
N THR A 39 1.18 -5.94 13.33
CA THR A 39 0.26 -7.08 13.46
C THR A 39 -0.50 -7.04 14.78
N GLU A 40 -0.08 -6.18 15.70
CA GLU A 40 -0.72 -5.85 16.96
C GLU A 40 -0.64 -4.34 17.17
N ALA A 41 -1.42 -3.81 18.11
CA ALA A 41 -1.39 -2.40 18.47
C ALA A 41 0.04 -1.95 18.85
N LEU A 42 0.55 -0.94 18.14
CA LEU A 42 1.91 -0.47 18.34
C LEU A 42 2.05 0.33 19.64
N ALA A 43 3.11 0.06 20.41
CA ALA A 43 3.34 0.72 21.69
C ALA A 43 3.64 2.22 21.53
N VAL A 44 2.80 3.04 22.14
CA VAL A 44 2.91 4.51 22.17
C VAL A 44 3.15 5.03 23.60
N ASP A 45 3.68 6.24 23.71
CA ASP A 45 3.81 6.95 24.99
C ASP A 45 2.48 7.64 25.39
N GLY A 46 2.49 8.35 26.53
CA GLY A 46 1.31 9.05 27.03
C GLY A 46 0.77 10.19 26.15
N GLU A 47 1.53 10.59 25.12
CA GLU A 47 1.09 11.59 24.12
C GLU A 47 0.65 10.93 22.81
N GLY A 48 0.68 9.59 22.71
CA GLY A 48 0.37 8.84 21.49
C GLY A 48 1.54 8.74 20.50
N LYS A 49 2.75 9.19 20.87
CA LYS A 49 3.93 9.08 20.02
C LYS A 49 4.49 7.66 20.10
N LEU A 50 4.92 7.13 18.96
CA LEU A 50 5.53 5.80 18.88
C LEU A 50 6.77 5.69 19.80
N THR A 51 6.82 4.65 20.62
CA THR A 51 7.99 4.31 21.46
C THR A 51 9.04 3.56 20.65
N ASP A 52 10.22 3.29 21.24
CA ASP A 52 11.22 2.42 20.60
C ASP A 52 10.71 0.98 20.44
N ALA A 53 9.95 0.48 21.42
CA ALA A 53 9.30 -0.82 21.33
C ALA A 53 8.27 -0.86 20.19
N GLY A 54 7.44 0.19 20.07
CA GLY A 54 6.47 0.31 18.98
C GLY A 54 7.15 0.40 17.61
N ARG A 55 8.26 1.16 17.50
CA ARG A 55 9.07 1.22 16.27
C ARG A 55 9.66 -0.14 15.89
N ALA A 56 10.13 -0.92 16.86
CA ALA A 56 10.69 -2.24 16.62
C ALA A 56 9.61 -3.29 16.27
N ALA A 57 8.40 -3.12 16.81
CA ALA A 57 7.25 -3.96 16.51
C ALA A 57 6.63 -3.66 15.13
N ALA A 58 6.87 -2.46 14.58
CA ALA A 58 6.35 -2.08 13.28
C ALA A 58 6.83 -3.03 12.17
N LYS A 59 5.90 -3.37 11.27
CA LYS A 59 6.11 -4.27 10.14
C LYS A 59 5.76 -3.55 8.85
N ASP A 60 6.55 -3.85 7.82
CA ASP A 60 6.24 -3.44 6.45
C ASP A 60 5.34 -4.46 5.73
N GLU A 61 5.19 -5.66 6.30
CA GLU A 61 4.34 -6.75 5.80
C GLU A 61 3.44 -7.30 6.91
N ILE A 62 2.15 -7.36 6.64
CA ILE A 62 1.12 -7.92 7.53
C ILE A 62 0.66 -9.26 6.92
N PRO A 63 0.74 -10.38 7.65
CA PRO A 63 0.24 -11.67 7.19
C PRO A 63 -1.29 -11.70 7.24
N SER A 64 -1.92 -12.45 6.33
CA SER A 64 -3.36 -12.68 6.40
C SER A 64 -3.70 -13.61 7.56
N ALA A 65 -4.96 -13.57 7.99
CA ALA A 65 -5.55 -14.66 8.73
C ALA A 65 -5.37 -15.98 7.94
N PRO A 66 -5.05 -17.10 8.59
CA PRO A 66 -4.76 -18.35 7.89
C PRO A 66 -5.95 -18.84 7.06
N GLY A 67 -5.75 -18.98 5.74
CA GLY A 67 -6.80 -19.44 4.83
C GLY A 67 -7.84 -18.39 4.45
N GLU A 68 -7.74 -17.17 4.99
CA GLU A 68 -8.69 -16.08 4.78
C GLU A 68 -8.03 -14.88 4.10
N GLU A 69 -8.74 -14.22 3.20
CA GLU A 69 -8.28 -12.97 2.57
C GLU A 69 -8.56 -11.76 3.48
N LEU A 70 -8.15 -11.87 4.74
CA LEU A 70 -8.35 -10.86 5.77
C LEU A 70 -7.00 -10.51 6.38
N TRP A 71 -6.64 -9.24 6.41
CA TRP A 71 -5.45 -8.72 7.05
C TRP A 71 -5.85 -7.72 8.14
N VAL A 72 -5.61 -8.07 9.40
CA VAL A 72 -5.81 -7.15 10.53
C VAL A 72 -4.55 -6.31 10.70
N ALA A 73 -4.65 -5.04 10.35
CA ALA A 73 -3.53 -4.10 10.37
C ALA A 73 -3.75 -3.03 11.45
N HIS A 74 -2.80 -2.90 12.37
CA HIS A 74 -2.80 -1.82 13.35
C HIS A 74 -1.97 -0.66 12.82
N LEU A 75 -2.67 0.38 12.36
CA LEU A 75 -2.07 1.60 11.84
C LEU A 75 -1.69 2.52 13.01
N TRP A 76 -0.48 3.05 12.96
CA TRP A 76 -0.08 4.25 13.68
C TRP A 76 0.36 5.32 12.69
N ALA A 77 -0.02 6.56 12.92
CA ALA A 77 0.46 7.68 12.12
C ALA A 77 0.82 8.89 12.97
N LYS A 78 1.83 9.62 12.52
CA LYS A 78 2.14 10.98 12.95
C LYS A 78 1.74 11.93 11.83
N LEU A 79 0.75 12.76 12.06
CA LEU A 79 0.16 13.64 11.05
C LEU A 79 0.89 14.99 10.98
N ASP A 80 1.04 15.56 9.78
CA ASP A 80 1.55 16.92 9.59
C ASP A 80 0.41 17.94 9.60
N LYS A 81 0.39 18.82 10.62
CA LYS A 81 -0.60 19.89 10.80
C LYS A 81 -2.06 19.44 10.62
N PRO A 82 -2.51 18.40 11.33
CA PRO A 82 -3.90 17.98 11.26
C PRO A 82 -4.83 19.05 11.84
N ALA A 83 -6.09 19.05 11.39
CA ALA A 83 -7.18 19.80 12.00
C ALA A 83 -8.25 18.82 12.55
N PRO A 84 -9.12 19.26 13.47
CA PRO A 84 -10.31 18.50 13.82
C PRO A 84 -11.23 18.29 12.61
N GLY A 85 -11.82 17.11 12.46
CA GLY A 85 -12.72 16.79 11.35
C GLY A 85 -12.57 15.36 10.84
N GLY A 86 -13.14 15.07 9.67
CA GLY A 86 -12.99 13.76 9.04
C GLY A 86 -11.58 13.53 8.48
N LEU A 87 -11.07 12.31 8.61
CA LEU A 87 -9.87 11.83 7.94
C LEU A 87 -10.22 10.68 6.99
N ASN A 88 -9.50 10.60 5.87
CA ASN A 88 -9.53 9.46 4.98
C ASN A 88 -8.20 8.73 5.07
N VAL A 89 -8.24 7.42 5.34
CA VAL A 89 -7.09 6.53 5.17
C VAL A 89 -7.27 5.81 3.84
N GLU A 90 -6.43 6.17 2.87
CA GLU A 90 -6.56 5.76 1.48
C GLU A 90 -5.44 4.79 1.11
N PHE A 91 -5.84 3.63 0.59
CA PHE A 91 -4.93 2.59 0.14
C PHE A 91 -4.88 2.58 -1.38
N PHE A 92 -3.69 2.74 -1.94
CA PHE A 92 -3.49 2.78 -3.38
C PHE A 92 -2.65 1.61 -3.86
N GLY A 93 -3.22 0.81 -4.76
CA GLY A 93 -2.48 -0.24 -5.46
C GLY A 93 -1.89 0.27 -6.76
N GLU A 94 -1.09 -0.58 -7.40
CA GLU A 94 -0.57 -0.37 -8.75
C GLU A 94 -0.96 -1.55 -9.64
N LEU A 95 -1.52 -1.23 -10.81
CA LEU A 95 -1.84 -2.19 -11.86
C LEU A 95 -1.35 -1.62 -13.19
N ASP A 96 -0.50 -2.36 -13.90
CA ASP A 96 0.09 -1.97 -15.18
C ASP A 96 0.74 -0.56 -15.16
N GLY A 97 1.47 -0.24 -14.09
CA GLY A 97 2.11 1.07 -13.91
C GLY A 97 1.15 2.22 -13.59
N LYS A 98 -0.15 1.94 -13.42
CA LYS A 98 -1.16 2.92 -13.04
C LYS A 98 -1.57 2.71 -11.60
N ARG A 99 -1.51 3.81 -10.85
CA ARG A 99 -2.00 3.88 -9.48
C ARG A 99 -3.53 3.91 -9.47
N TYR A 100 -4.14 3.10 -8.62
CA TYR A 100 -5.60 3.10 -8.39
C TYR A 100 -5.89 3.14 -6.90
N LEU A 101 -7.01 3.75 -6.51
CA LEU A 101 -7.52 3.70 -5.14
C LEU A 101 -8.16 2.32 -4.93
N ALA A 102 -7.56 1.50 -4.07
CA ALA A 102 -8.08 0.19 -3.72
C ALA A 102 -9.22 0.30 -2.71
N HIS A 103 -8.98 1.04 -1.62
CA HIS A 103 -9.94 1.21 -0.54
C HIS A 103 -9.75 2.56 0.15
N ARG A 104 -10.81 3.10 0.74
CA ARG A 104 -10.79 4.29 1.59
C ARG A 104 -11.57 4.03 2.87
N HIS A 105 -10.88 4.05 3.99
CA HIS A 105 -11.48 4.05 5.31
C HIS A 105 -11.72 5.49 5.78
N VAL A 106 -12.89 5.77 6.35
CA VAL A 106 -13.29 7.12 6.78
C VAL A 106 -13.36 7.15 8.31
N GLU A 107 -12.47 7.94 8.91
CA GLU A 107 -12.53 8.29 10.33
C GLU A 107 -13.31 9.61 10.44
N ALA A 108 -14.61 9.51 10.74
CA ALA A 108 -15.53 10.64 10.58
C ALA A 108 -15.31 11.78 11.59
N SER A 109 -14.65 11.53 12.72
CA SER A 109 -14.57 12.50 13.82
C SER A 109 -13.22 12.44 14.54
N PHE A 110 -12.18 12.88 13.84
CA PHE A 110 -10.86 13.09 14.42
C PHE A 110 -10.80 14.40 15.21
N ASP A 111 -10.16 14.38 16.38
CA ASP A 111 -10.08 15.50 17.32
C ASP A 111 -9.03 16.56 16.95
N GLY A 112 -8.23 16.31 15.91
CA GLY A 112 -7.12 17.17 15.49
C GLY A 112 -5.80 16.86 16.22
N GLY A 113 -5.72 15.73 16.92
CA GLY A 113 -4.50 15.25 17.55
C GLY A 113 -3.35 15.07 16.57
N LYS A 114 -2.11 15.03 17.08
CA LYS A 114 -0.92 14.86 16.23
C LYS A 114 -0.72 13.41 15.76
N TYR A 115 -1.26 12.46 16.50
CA TYR A 115 -1.08 11.04 16.26
C TYR A 115 -2.43 10.38 16.09
N LEU A 116 -2.46 9.35 15.26
CA LEU A 116 -3.63 8.52 14.99
C LEU A 116 -3.23 7.06 15.17
N SER A 117 -4.05 6.30 15.87
CA SER A 117 -3.93 4.85 15.97
C SER A 117 -5.26 4.22 15.62
N LEU A 118 -5.28 3.29 14.67
CA LEU A 118 -6.47 2.59 14.21
C LEU A 118 -6.19 1.10 14.05
N GLU A 119 -7.21 0.28 14.25
CA GLU A 119 -7.24 -1.10 13.81
C GLU A 119 -8.08 -1.16 12.54
N LEU A 120 -7.54 -1.77 11.49
CA LEU A 120 -8.17 -1.84 10.18
C LEU A 120 -8.23 -3.29 9.73
N GLU A 121 -9.43 -3.74 9.39
CA GLU A 121 -9.65 -5.01 8.70
C GLU A 121 -9.57 -4.73 7.20
N LEU A 122 -8.54 -5.28 6.55
CA LEU A 122 -8.35 -5.14 5.11
C LEU A 122 -8.80 -6.46 4.48
N GLU A 123 -9.92 -6.44 3.76
CA GLU A 123 -10.50 -7.66 3.18
C GLU A 123 -10.27 -7.76 1.66
N GLY A 124 -10.10 -8.98 1.15
CA GLY A 124 -10.01 -9.23 -0.30
C GLY A 124 -11.25 -8.75 -1.07
N SER A 125 -12.42 -8.85 -0.44
CA SER A 125 -13.72 -8.34 -0.94
C SER A 125 -13.70 -6.82 -1.21
N ASP A 126 -12.90 -6.06 -0.44
CA ASP A 126 -12.78 -4.61 -0.50
C ASP A 126 -11.68 -4.12 -1.46
N GLY A 127 -11.14 -5.01 -2.30
CA GLY A 127 -10.14 -4.69 -3.32
C GLY A 127 -8.69 -4.93 -2.87
N PHE A 128 -8.49 -5.46 -1.67
CA PHE A 128 -7.18 -5.95 -1.24
C PHE A 128 -6.84 -7.28 -1.91
N ASN A 129 -5.55 -7.58 -2.04
CA ASN A 129 -5.09 -8.72 -2.81
C ASN A 129 -3.85 -9.35 -2.14
N LYS A 130 -3.75 -10.68 -2.25
CA LYS A 130 -2.64 -11.47 -1.73
C LYS A 130 -1.31 -11.03 -2.30
N ASN A 131 -0.31 -10.89 -1.43
CA ASN A 131 1.08 -10.59 -1.76
C ASN A 131 1.24 -9.27 -2.54
N LYS A 132 0.34 -8.30 -2.34
CA LYS A 132 0.40 -6.97 -2.96
C LYS A 132 0.85 -5.91 -1.96
N SER A 133 1.46 -4.87 -2.49
CA SER A 133 1.83 -3.67 -1.74
C SER A 133 0.91 -2.51 -2.09
N TYR A 134 0.62 -1.69 -1.09
CA TYR A 134 -0.23 -0.52 -1.19
C TYR A 134 0.52 0.69 -0.63
N ASP A 135 0.48 1.79 -1.38
CA ASP A 135 0.85 3.10 -0.85
C ASP A 135 -0.32 3.62 -0.02
N VAL A 136 -0.06 4.03 1.21
CA VAL A 136 -1.09 4.51 2.12
C VAL A 136 -0.93 6.01 2.29
N GLU A 137 -2.04 6.73 2.15
CA GLU A 137 -2.10 8.18 2.38
C GLU A 137 -3.19 8.48 3.39
N ILE A 138 -2.89 9.34 4.36
CA ILE A 138 -3.90 9.91 5.24
C ILE A 138 -4.17 11.32 4.74
N THR A 139 -5.41 11.56 4.32
CA THR A 139 -5.83 12.85 3.76
C THR A 139 -6.96 13.47 4.59
N GLN A 140 -7.03 14.78 4.57
CA GLN A 140 -8.10 15.56 5.17
C GLN A 140 -8.62 16.57 4.16
N GLU A 141 -9.91 16.87 4.25
CA GLU A 141 -10.57 17.90 3.44
C GLU A 141 -10.65 19.20 4.23
N ASP A 142 -10.29 20.33 3.60
CA ASP A 142 -10.47 21.64 4.21
C ASP A 142 -11.88 22.21 4.02
N ASP A 143 -12.14 23.37 4.60
CA ASP A 143 -13.41 24.11 4.50
C ASP A 143 -13.79 24.52 3.05
N LYS A 144 -12.87 24.37 2.10
CA LYS A 144 -13.05 24.69 0.68
C LYS A 144 -13.12 23.43 -0.19
N GLY A 145 -13.20 22.24 0.42
CA GLY A 145 -13.27 20.97 -0.28
C GLY A 145 -11.94 20.52 -0.89
N ARG A 146 -10.81 21.08 -0.44
CA ARG A 146 -9.49 20.70 -0.94
C ARG A 146 -8.92 19.59 -0.07
N HIS A 147 -8.54 18.48 -0.70
CA HIS A 147 -7.83 17.40 -0.03
C HIS A 147 -6.35 17.74 0.13
N PHE A 148 -5.83 17.57 1.34
CA PHE A 148 -4.42 17.68 1.63
C PHE A 148 -3.92 16.43 2.34
N LYS A 149 -2.69 16.04 2.01
CA LYS A 149 -2.03 14.86 2.57
C LYS A 149 -1.38 15.21 3.90
N LEU A 150 -1.77 14.50 4.94
CA LEU A 150 -1.26 14.63 6.30
C LEU A 150 -0.13 13.66 6.59
N ALA A 151 -0.20 12.44 6.04
CA ALA A 151 0.81 11.41 6.24
C ALA A 151 0.86 10.44 5.07
N ALA A 152 1.99 9.75 4.92
CA ALA A 152 2.17 8.68 3.94
C ALA A 152 2.96 7.50 4.50
N GLY A 153 2.69 6.32 3.96
CA GLY A 153 3.47 5.11 4.22
C GLY A 153 3.21 4.04 3.17
N LYS A 154 3.63 2.82 3.47
CA LYS A 154 3.49 1.66 2.59
C LYS A 154 3.22 0.43 3.44
N ILE A 155 2.40 -0.48 2.93
CA ILE A 155 2.12 -1.78 3.55
C ILE A 155 2.14 -2.86 2.48
N LYS A 156 2.66 -4.03 2.82
CA LYS A 156 2.52 -5.26 2.03
C LYS A 156 1.58 -6.23 2.75
N LEU A 157 0.68 -6.85 1.99
CA LEU A 157 -0.28 -7.82 2.51
C LEU A 157 0.19 -9.23 2.12
N GLY A 158 0.73 -9.99 3.06
CA GLY A 158 1.27 -11.34 2.84
C GLY A 158 0.19 -12.41 2.99
N TRP A 159 0.19 -13.46 2.18
CA TRP A 159 -0.79 -14.56 2.30
C TRP A 159 -0.31 -15.66 3.26
N THR A 160 -1.19 -16.07 4.17
CA THR A 160 -0.99 -17.22 5.06
C THR A 160 -1.92 -18.37 4.64
N PRO A 161 -1.41 -19.54 4.21
CA PRO A 161 -2.26 -20.68 3.90
C PRO A 161 -2.94 -21.24 5.16
N ALA A 162 -4.09 -21.88 4.98
CA ALA A 162 -4.75 -22.62 6.07
C ALA A 162 -3.81 -23.69 6.63
N PRO A 163 -3.83 -23.95 7.95
CA PRO A 163 -3.17 -25.12 8.51
C PRO A 163 -3.65 -26.37 7.78
N LYS A 164 -2.74 -27.26 7.40
CA LYS A 164 -3.15 -28.58 6.94
C LYS A 164 -3.77 -29.29 8.14
N GLU A 165 -5.01 -29.74 8.00
CA GLU A 165 -5.51 -30.76 8.92
C GLU A 165 -4.63 -31.99 8.71
N ASP A 166 -3.89 -32.38 9.75
CA ASP A 166 -3.24 -33.69 9.75
C ASP A 166 -4.37 -34.71 9.54
N PRO A 167 -4.27 -35.61 8.55
CA PRO A 167 -5.24 -36.68 8.42
C PRO A 167 -5.23 -37.38 9.77
N LYS A 168 -6.37 -37.35 10.47
CA LYS A 168 -6.53 -38.12 11.69
C LYS A 168 -6.00 -39.51 11.39
N ALA A 169 -4.99 -39.92 12.15
CA ALA A 169 -4.61 -41.30 12.21
C ALA A 169 -5.80 -42.03 12.86
N ASP A 170 -6.77 -42.40 12.02
CA ASP A 170 -7.60 -43.56 12.29
C ASP A 170 -6.66 -44.76 12.16
N GLY A 171 -5.88 -45.01 13.23
CA GLY A 171 -5.39 -46.35 13.53
C GLY A 171 -6.61 -47.15 13.95
N ASP A 172 -7.10 -48.04 13.09
CA ASP A 172 -6.66 -49.43 12.93
C ASP A 172 -7.25 -50.30 14.03
N ASP A 173 -8.41 -50.88 13.72
CA ASP A 173 -8.73 -52.27 14.04
C ASP A 173 -9.16 -52.92 12.70
N ASP A 174 -8.16 -53.53 12.08
CA ASP A 174 -8.15 -54.68 11.15
C ASP A 174 -9.46 -55.49 11.02
N ASP A 175 -9.96 -55.64 9.78
CA ASP A 175 -10.08 -56.95 9.14
C ASP A 175 -10.51 -56.82 7.65
N GLY A 176 -9.53 -57.06 6.77
CA GLY A 176 -9.68 -57.83 5.51
C GLY A 176 -10.53 -57.28 4.34
N GLU A 177 -9.85 -56.80 3.28
CA GLU A 177 -9.83 -57.37 1.91
C GLU A 177 -9.28 -56.34 0.89
N GLU A 178 -8.14 -56.64 0.28
CA GLU A 178 -7.64 -56.05 -0.96
C GLU A 178 -8.37 -56.64 -2.20
N PRO A 179 -8.12 -56.19 -3.44
CA PRO A 179 -8.09 -54.81 -3.98
C PRO A 179 -8.96 -54.75 -5.27
N GLU A 180 -8.97 -53.59 -5.96
CA GLU A 180 -8.96 -53.43 -7.44
C GLU A 180 -9.87 -52.30 -7.98
N ALA A 181 -9.25 -51.57 -8.92
CA ALA A 181 -9.81 -50.96 -10.12
C ALA A 181 -10.78 -49.75 -10.05
N ASP A 182 -10.23 -48.62 -10.50
CA ASP A 182 -10.74 -47.78 -11.60
C ASP A 182 -12.24 -47.88 -11.96
N SER A 183 -12.94 -46.74 -11.87
CA SER A 183 -13.89 -46.36 -12.92
C SER A 183 -14.24 -44.88 -12.85
N ALA A 184 -13.64 -44.12 -13.75
CA ALA A 184 -14.30 -43.00 -14.39
C ALA A 184 -15.65 -43.47 -14.99
N ALA A 185 -16.77 -43.06 -14.38
CA ALA A 185 -18.10 -43.05 -15.00
C ALA A 185 -19.13 -42.47 -14.01
N GLN A 186 -19.31 -41.15 -14.02
CA GLN A 186 -20.61 -40.56 -13.67
C GLN A 186 -21.03 -39.57 -14.75
N ASP A 187 -21.12 -40.11 -15.96
CA ASP A 187 -21.79 -39.49 -17.11
C ASP A 187 -23.01 -40.36 -17.41
N ALA A 188 -24.09 -40.14 -16.65
CA ALA A 188 -25.38 -40.84 -16.82
C ALA A 188 -26.49 -40.12 -16.06
N LEU A 189 -26.87 -38.92 -16.50
CA LEU A 189 -28.19 -38.35 -16.22
C LEU A 189 -28.83 -37.88 -17.52
N ASP A 190 -29.03 -38.84 -18.42
CA ASP A 190 -29.89 -38.68 -19.59
C ASP A 190 -30.82 -39.90 -19.62
N THR A 191 -32.02 -39.77 -19.05
CA THR A 191 -33.27 -40.46 -19.41
C THR A 191 -34.34 -40.12 -18.36
N ILE A 192 -35.10 -39.04 -18.58
CA ILE A 192 -36.53 -39.08 -18.26
C ILE A 192 -37.31 -38.58 -19.47
N SER A 193 -37.94 -39.55 -20.12
CA SER A 193 -38.82 -39.37 -21.28
C SER A 193 -40.25 -39.24 -20.77
N GLY A 194 -40.97 -38.26 -21.31
CA GLY A 194 -42.40 -38.05 -21.05
C GLY A 194 -42.98 -37.12 -22.11
N GLY A 195 -43.21 -37.66 -23.30
CA GLY A 195 -43.87 -36.94 -24.40
C GLY A 195 -45.37 -36.79 -24.18
N GLY A 196 -45.98 -35.82 -24.87
CA GLY A 196 -47.45 -35.74 -24.99
C GLY A 196 -47.96 -34.36 -25.39
N ASP A 197 -48.43 -34.27 -26.64
CA ASP A 197 -48.95 -33.16 -27.43
C ASP A 197 -50.21 -32.44 -26.88
N GLY A 198 -50.46 -31.19 -27.31
CA GLY A 198 -51.81 -30.56 -27.26
C GLY A 198 -51.85 -29.09 -26.84
N GLY A 199 -52.23 -28.19 -27.76
CA GLY A 199 -52.24 -26.73 -27.56
C GLY A 199 -53.47 -26.13 -26.87
N GLY A 200 -53.44 -24.78 -26.75
CA GLY A 200 -54.61 -23.94 -26.44
C GLY A 200 -54.33 -22.78 -25.47
N ASP A 201 -54.35 -21.56 -26.03
CA ASP A 201 -54.74 -20.25 -25.46
C ASP A 201 -54.46 -19.86 -23.99
N GLY A 202 -53.82 -18.68 -23.83
CA GLY A 202 -54.05 -17.80 -22.67
C GLY A 202 -52.85 -17.00 -22.16
N ALA A 203 -52.86 -15.68 -22.41
CA ALA A 203 -52.43 -14.55 -21.54
C ALA A 203 -51.64 -14.90 -20.25
N THR A 204 -50.54 -14.25 -19.83
CA THR A 204 -50.13 -12.83 -19.88
C THR A 204 -48.78 -12.69 -19.12
N GLY A 205 -47.92 -11.74 -19.49
CA GLY A 205 -47.00 -11.10 -18.52
C GLY A 205 -45.49 -11.32 -18.72
N ALA A 206 -44.92 -10.87 -19.84
CA ALA A 206 -43.47 -10.66 -19.95
C ALA A 206 -43.06 -9.35 -19.25
N PRO A 207 -41.92 -9.29 -18.52
CA PRO A 207 -41.38 -8.04 -17.98
C PRO A 207 -40.93 -7.11 -19.14
N PRO A 208 -41.05 -5.78 -18.99
CA PRO A 208 -40.85 -4.86 -20.11
C PRO A 208 -39.38 -4.86 -20.59
N PRO A 209 -39.16 -4.87 -21.92
CA PRO A 209 -37.82 -4.74 -22.49
C PRO A 209 -37.29 -3.31 -22.32
N VAL A 210 -36.10 -3.19 -21.71
CA VAL A 210 -35.35 -1.94 -21.66
C VAL A 210 -34.63 -1.71 -22.99
N GLU A 211 -34.99 -0.61 -23.67
CA GLU A 211 -34.40 -0.18 -24.93
C GLU A 211 -32.93 0.24 -24.78
N PRO A 212 -32.03 -0.11 -25.73
CA PRO A 212 -30.63 0.27 -25.67
C PRO A 212 -30.42 1.70 -26.23
N LYS A 213 -30.14 2.67 -25.37
CA LYS A 213 -29.71 4.02 -25.81
C LYS A 213 -28.19 4.11 -26.01
N LYS A 214 -27.82 3.95 -27.29
CA LYS A 214 -26.85 4.69 -28.12
C LYS A 214 -25.51 5.17 -27.53
N LYS A 215 -24.46 4.75 -28.24
CA LYS A 215 -23.09 5.27 -28.30
C LYS A 215 -23.03 6.80 -28.49
N GLY A 216 -22.05 7.45 -27.87
CA GLY A 216 -21.64 8.81 -28.20
C GLY A 216 -20.52 9.33 -27.30
N CYS A 217 -19.27 9.15 -27.76
CA CYS A 217 -18.11 9.88 -27.25
C CYS A 217 -18.23 11.35 -27.62
N SER A 218 -18.06 12.24 -26.64
CA SER A 218 -17.45 13.55 -26.86
C SER A 218 -16.60 13.89 -25.64
N ILE A 219 -15.30 13.58 -25.75
CA ILE A 219 -14.25 14.21 -24.97
C ILE A 219 -14.04 15.55 -25.65
N ASP A 220 -14.50 16.63 -25.03
CA ASP A 220 -14.02 17.97 -25.36
C ASP A 220 -12.54 18.02 -25.02
N GLY A 221 -11.72 17.92 -26.06
CA GLY A 221 -10.29 18.17 -26.00
C GLY A 221 -10.06 19.67 -25.94
N ASP A 222 -9.81 20.20 -24.74
CA ASP A 222 -9.17 21.50 -24.61
C ASP A 222 -7.66 21.33 -24.79
N ALA A 223 -7.17 21.93 -25.87
CA ALA A 223 -5.79 21.91 -26.31
C ALA A 223 -5.07 23.17 -25.81
N GLY A 224 -3.94 22.97 -25.13
CA GLY A 224 -2.95 24.02 -24.85
C GLY A 224 -2.31 23.82 -23.47
N VAL A 225 -1.01 23.86 -23.24
CA VAL A 225 0.14 24.36 -24.01
C VAL A 225 1.39 23.60 -23.50
N ALA A 226 2.24 23.17 -24.42
CA ALA A 226 3.56 22.56 -24.13
C ALA A 226 4.63 23.66 -23.85
N PRO A 227 5.86 23.31 -23.42
CA PRO A 227 6.64 24.05 -22.42
C PRO A 227 7.46 25.21 -22.98
N LEU A 228 7.54 26.32 -22.24
CA LEU A 228 8.51 27.38 -22.47
C LEU A 228 9.73 27.18 -21.57
N GLY A 229 10.85 26.84 -22.20
CA GLY A 229 12.17 27.00 -21.60
C GLY A 229 12.57 28.48 -21.51
N LEU A 230 13.38 28.81 -20.50
CA LEU A 230 14.22 30.00 -20.55
C LEU A 230 15.54 29.74 -19.83
N VAL A 231 16.59 29.65 -20.64
CA VAL A 231 17.99 29.78 -20.27
C VAL A 231 18.27 31.24 -19.87
N VAL A 232 18.83 31.49 -18.69
CA VAL A 232 19.45 32.80 -18.36
C VAL A 232 20.82 32.60 -17.70
N LEU A 233 21.83 32.64 -18.58
CA LEU A 233 23.11 33.37 -18.51
C LEU A 233 23.84 33.60 -17.17
N LEU A 234 25.03 32.98 -17.14
CA LEU A 234 26.27 33.44 -16.53
C LEU A 234 26.50 34.97 -16.62
N ALA A 235 26.69 35.63 -15.48
CA ALA A 235 27.57 36.79 -15.35
C ALA A 235 27.79 37.16 -13.89
N PHE A 236 28.93 36.78 -13.28
CA PHE A 236 29.68 37.60 -12.30
C PHE A 236 31.04 36.94 -12.02
N ALA A 237 31.91 36.95 -13.03
CA ALA A 237 33.33 36.67 -12.85
C ALA A 237 34.14 37.73 -13.61
N ASN A 238 34.28 38.92 -13.01
CA ASN A 238 35.47 39.78 -13.13
C ASN A 238 35.26 41.13 -12.46
N ARG A 239 35.55 41.24 -11.14
CA ARG A 239 35.97 42.53 -10.57
C ARG A 239 36.68 42.39 -9.23
N ARG A 240 37.98 42.04 -9.26
CA ARG A 240 39.08 42.65 -8.46
C ARG A 240 40.27 41.69 -8.33
N ARG A 241 41.12 41.69 -9.36
CA ARG A 241 42.57 41.76 -9.14
C ARG A 241 42.97 43.21 -9.40
N ARG A 242 43.96 43.68 -8.62
CA ARG A 242 44.58 45.03 -8.60
C ARG A 242 43.91 46.03 -7.64
N ARG A 243 44.34 46.01 -6.38
CA ARG A 243 45.36 46.95 -5.86
C ARG A 243 46.08 46.26 -4.71
#